data_AF-A0A1I2XEV3-F1
#
_entry.id   AF-A0A1I2XEV3-F1
#
_cell.length_a   1.000
_cell.length_b   1.000
_cell.length_c   1.000
_cell.angle_alpha   90.00
_cell.angle_beta   90.00
_cell.angle_gamma   90.00
#
_symmetry.space_group_name_H-M   'P 1'
#
loop_
_entity.id
_entity.type
_entity.pdbx_description
1 polymer ?
#
loop_
_entity_poly.entity_id
_entity_poly.type
_entity_poly.pdbx_seq_one_letter_code
_entity_poly.pdbx_strand_id
1 'polypeptide(L)'
;MPVYDLLGGKSRDAVAVYMYANGSSLEDVIEKAQAHWENGFSYIRLQYDPLESFSMEWLTNDRRSRGTKSGCYLDSRKYARETVHPY
;
A
#
# COMPACT_ATOMS: atom_id res chain seq x y z
N MET A 1 4.30 -20.78 -25.82
CA MET A 1 5.40 -20.60 -24.85
C MET A 1 4.98 -19.54 -23.84
N PRO A 2 5.11 -19.78 -22.52
CA PRO A 2 5.06 -18.73 -21.50
C PRO A 2 6.02 -17.56 -21.79
N VAL A 3 5.69 -16.34 -21.34
CA VAL A 3 6.51 -15.13 -21.58
C VAL A 3 7.94 -15.29 -21.07
N TYR A 4 8.14 -15.92 -19.91
CA TYR A 4 9.49 -16.12 -19.37
C TYR A 4 10.36 -17.03 -20.23
N ASP A 5 9.80 -17.94 -21.03
CA ASP A 5 10.58 -18.77 -21.96
C ASP A 5 11.09 -17.96 -23.15
N LEU A 6 10.37 -16.91 -23.55
CA LEU A 6 10.87 -15.96 -24.55
C LEU A 6 12.08 -15.16 -24.02
N LEU A 7 12.20 -15.02 -22.70
CA LEU A 7 13.25 -14.27 -22.02
C LEU A 7 14.47 -15.13 -21.63
N GLY A 8 14.52 -16.39 -22.04
CA GLY A 8 15.63 -17.30 -21.72
C GLY A 8 15.32 -18.36 -20.66
N GLY A 9 14.04 -18.55 -20.31
CA GLY A 9 13.61 -19.56 -19.35
C GLY A 9 13.61 -19.06 -17.91
N LYS A 10 13.21 -19.93 -16.98
CA LYS A 10 13.11 -19.60 -15.55
C LYS A 10 14.51 -19.46 -14.93
N SER A 11 14.68 -18.42 -14.12
CA SER A 11 15.86 -18.27 -13.25
C SER A 11 15.66 -18.85 -11.84
N ARG A 12 14.45 -19.32 -11.52
CA ARG A 12 14.04 -19.91 -10.23
C ARG A 12 12.75 -20.70 -10.41
N ASP A 13 12.48 -21.65 -9.51
CA ASP A 13 11.28 -22.50 -9.60
C ASP A 13 9.98 -21.74 -9.30
N ALA A 14 10.02 -20.85 -8.31
CA ALA A 14 8.91 -20.00 -7.88
C ALA A 14 9.41 -18.67 -7.30
N VAL A 15 8.51 -17.69 -7.16
CA VAL A 15 8.78 -16.37 -6.55
C VAL A 15 8.08 -16.31 -5.20
N ALA A 16 8.77 -15.82 -4.16
CA ALA A 16 8.14 -15.54 -2.87
C ALA A 16 7.17 -14.37 -3.00
N VAL A 17 6.00 -14.50 -2.36
CA VAL A 17 4.97 -13.45 -2.30
C VAL A 17 4.89 -12.87 -0.90
N TYR A 18 4.37 -11.66 -0.77
CA TYR A 18 4.10 -11.03 0.52
C TYR A 18 2.63 -10.59 0.62
N MET A 19 2.13 -10.49 1.85
CA MET A 19 0.78 -10.02 2.17
C MET A 19 0.79 -8.73 2.99
N TYR A 20 -0.35 -8.03 2.96
CA TYR A 20 -0.58 -6.81 3.72
C TYR A 20 -1.39 -7.10 4.98
N ALA A 21 -0.86 -6.72 6.14
CA ALA A 21 -1.62 -6.65 7.39
C ALA A 21 -1.74 -5.18 7.80
N ASN A 22 -2.85 -4.56 7.41
CA ASN A 22 -3.14 -3.15 7.66
C ASN A 22 -4.24 -3.03 8.71
N GLY A 23 -4.13 -2.10 9.65
CA GLY A 23 -5.14 -1.88 10.68
C GLY A 23 -5.00 -0.55 11.42
N SER A 24 -6.10 -0.11 12.03
CA SER A 24 -6.18 1.13 12.81
C SER A 24 -5.89 0.95 14.30
N SER A 25 -5.66 -0.29 14.73
CA SER A 25 -5.08 -0.65 16.03
C SER A 25 -3.90 -1.61 15.83
N LEU A 26 -3.00 -1.69 16.81
CA LEU A 26 -1.90 -2.65 16.76
C LEU A 26 -2.44 -4.09 16.83
N GLU A 27 -3.49 -4.31 17.59
CA GLU A 27 -4.14 -5.60 17.76
C GLU A 27 -4.67 -6.14 16.42
N ASP A 28 -5.37 -5.30 15.64
CA ASP A 28 -5.90 -5.66 14.32
C ASP A 28 -4.78 -5.98 13.32
N VAL A 29 -3.69 -5.21 13.33
CA VAL A 29 -2.51 -5.49 12.50
C VAL A 29 -1.90 -6.84 12.85
N ILE A 30 -1.77 -7.15 14.13
CA ILE A 30 -1.17 -8.41 14.59
C ILE A 30 -2.08 -9.60 14.30
N GLU A 31 -3.40 -9.49 14.52
CA GLU A 31 -4.36 -10.55 14.21
C GLU A 31 -4.33 -10.91 12.72
N LYS A 32 -4.33 -9.91 11.83
CA LYS A 32 -4.19 -10.12 10.38
C LYS A 32 -2.85 -10.75 10.01
N ALA A 33 -1.76 -10.30 10.63
CA ALA A 33 -0.44 -10.86 10.40
C ALA A 33 -0.36 -12.34 10.84
N GLN A 34 -0.93 -12.68 11.99
CA GLN A 34 -1.02 -14.06 12.47
C GLN A 34 -1.85 -14.92 11.52
N ALA A 35 -3.00 -14.43 11.05
CA ALA A 35 -3.80 -15.14 10.07
C ALA A 35 -3.00 -15.40 8.77
N HIS A 36 -2.24 -14.42 8.25
CA HIS A 36 -1.38 -14.64 7.08
C HIS A 36 -0.25 -15.64 7.36
N TRP A 37 0.35 -15.59 8.54
CA TRP A 37 1.38 -16.54 8.94
C TRP A 37 0.85 -17.98 8.97
N GLU A 38 -0.33 -18.19 9.57
CA GLU A 38 -1.01 -19.48 9.63
C GLU A 38 -1.43 -19.99 8.23
N ASN A 39 -1.73 -19.09 7.30
CA ASN A 39 -1.97 -19.41 5.89
C ASN A 39 -0.68 -19.68 5.08
N GLY A 40 0.49 -19.70 5.71
CA GLY A 40 1.76 -20.10 5.09
C GLY A 40 2.54 -18.97 4.42
N PHE A 41 2.18 -17.70 4.63
CA PHE A 41 2.97 -16.58 4.12
C PHE A 41 4.19 -16.33 5.00
N SER A 42 5.37 -16.32 4.39
CA SER A 42 6.63 -16.04 5.09
C SER A 42 7.00 -14.55 5.13
N TYR A 43 6.37 -13.73 4.29
CA TYR A 43 6.66 -12.29 4.19
C TYR A 43 5.36 -11.50 4.36
N ILE A 44 5.30 -10.65 5.39
CA ILE A 44 4.10 -9.89 5.73
C ILE A 44 4.53 -8.45 5.99
N ARG A 45 3.93 -7.52 5.25
CA ARG A 45 4.10 -6.08 5.48
C ARG A 45 3.06 -5.64 6.50
N LEU A 46 3.53 -5.06 7.60
CA LEU A 46 2.68 -4.47 8.63
C LEU A 46 2.49 -2.98 8.36
N GLN A 47 1.25 -2.50 8.45
CA GLN A 47 0.93 -1.07 8.43
C GLN A 47 -0.07 -0.76 9.54
N TYR A 48 0.40 -0.05 10.55
CA TYR A 48 -0.46 0.58 11.54
C TYR A 48 -0.84 1.97 11.07
N ASP A 49 -2.14 2.23 10.98
CA ASP A 49 -2.69 3.47 10.46
C ASP A 49 -3.86 3.94 11.35
N PRO A 50 -3.57 4.58 12.50
CA PRO A 50 -4.59 4.95 13.49
C PRO A 50 -5.50 6.09 13.04
N LEU A 51 -5.02 6.88 12.09
CA LEU A 51 -5.83 7.81 11.34
C LEU A 51 -6.39 7.00 10.17
N GLU A 52 -7.63 7.22 9.76
CA GLU A 52 -8.16 6.68 8.50
C GLU A 52 -7.42 7.33 7.31
N SER A 53 -6.10 7.14 7.21
CA SER A 53 -5.18 7.85 6.31
C SER A 53 -5.29 7.43 4.86
N PHE A 54 -6.39 6.77 4.50
CA PHE A 54 -6.87 6.67 3.14
C PHE A 54 -8.13 7.51 2.94
N SER A 55 -8.16 8.68 3.57
CA SER A 55 -9.09 9.72 3.19
C SER A 55 -8.78 10.20 1.77
N MET A 56 -9.67 9.89 0.83
CA MET A 56 -9.65 10.47 -0.51
C MET A 56 -9.80 12.00 -0.48
N GLU A 57 -10.12 12.60 0.67
CA GLU A 57 -10.19 14.05 0.83
C GLU A 57 -8.84 14.76 0.74
N TRP A 58 -7.73 14.02 0.77
CA TRP A 58 -6.40 14.58 0.45
C TRP A 58 -6.16 14.69 -1.04
N LEU A 59 -7.11 14.26 -1.86
CA LEU A 59 -7.01 14.38 -3.30
C LEU A 59 -7.77 15.62 -3.77
N THR A 60 -7.14 16.35 -4.68
CA THR A 60 -7.65 17.56 -5.29
C THR A 60 -7.25 17.60 -6.76
N ASN A 61 -8.04 18.29 -7.57
CA ASN A 61 -7.68 18.57 -8.95
C ASN A 61 -6.81 19.83 -9.09
N ASP A 62 -6.75 20.67 -8.05
CA ASP A 62 -6.17 22.02 -8.11
C ASP A 62 -4.64 22.02 -8.04
N ARG A 63 -4.05 20.93 -7.53
CA ARG A 63 -2.60 20.77 -7.38
C ARG A 63 -1.91 20.16 -8.61
N ARG A 64 -2.66 19.91 -9.67
CA ARG A 64 -2.13 19.32 -10.91
C ARG A 64 -1.19 20.30 -11.62
N SER A 65 -0.18 19.77 -12.33
CA SER A 65 0.65 20.60 -13.19
C SER A 65 -0.10 21.06 -14.44
N ARG A 66 0.33 22.18 -15.02
CA ARG A 66 -0.31 22.73 -16.22
C ARG A 66 -0.16 21.75 -17.39
N GLY A 67 -1.27 21.44 -18.06
CA GLY A 67 -1.30 20.53 -19.22
C GLY A 67 -1.60 19.06 -18.88
N THR A 68 -1.73 18.70 -17.60
CA THR A 68 -2.16 17.34 -17.22
C THR A 68 -3.68 17.19 -17.27
N LYS A 69 -4.13 15.93 -17.35
CA LYS A 69 -5.55 15.58 -17.30
C LYS A 69 -6.16 15.91 -15.93
N SER A 70 -7.47 16.18 -15.92
CA SER A 70 -8.22 16.29 -14.67
C SER A 70 -8.20 14.95 -13.92
N GLY A 71 -8.13 14.99 -12.59
CA GLY A 71 -8.08 13.77 -11.78
C GLY A 71 -7.84 14.02 -10.29
N CYS A 72 -7.44 12.96 -9.60
CA CYS A 72 -7.19 12.96 -8.16
C CYS A 72 -5.69 13.11 -7.89
N TYR A 73 -5.25 14.31 -7.51
CA TYR A 73 -3.85 14.60 -7.18
C TYR A 73 -3.70 14.86 -5.69
N LEU A 74 -2.61 14.38 -5.08
CA LEU A 74 -2.33 14.60 -3.66
C LEU A 74 -2.19 16.10 -3.34
N ASP A 75 -3.00 16.62 -2.43
CA ASP A 75 -2.71 17.88 -1.73
C ASP A 75 -1.66 17.61 -0.65
N SER A 76 -0.40 17.75 -1.03
CA SER A 76 0.74 17.53 -0.14
C SER A 76 0.70 18.38 1.14
N ARG A 77 0.07 19.57 1.10
CA ARG A 77 -0.05 20.43 2.29
C ARG A 77 -1.15 19.94 3.24
N LYS A 78 -2.27 19.49 2.70
CA LYS A 78 -3.36 18.91 3.52
C LYS A 78 -2.87 17.61 4.16
N TYR A 79 -2.29 16.73 3.36
CA TYR A 79 -1.68 15.47 3.83
C TYR A 79 -0.67 15.72 4.96
N ALA A 80 0.33 16.57 4.74
CA ALA A 80 1.36 16.81 5.74
C ALA A 80 0.81 17.36 7.07
N ARG A 81 -0.21 18.24 7.03
CA ARG A 81 -0.84 18.78 8.24
C ARG A 81 -1.50 17.68 9.06
N GLU A 82 -2.30 16.85 8.39
CA GLU A 82 -3.14 15.85 9.04
C GLU A 82 -2.33 14.62 9.47
N THR A 83 -1.23 14.31 8.77
CA THR A 83 -0.32 13.20 9.14
C THR A 83 0.66 13.56 10.26
N VAL A 84 1.24 14.78 10.26
CA VAL A 84 2.29 15.16 11.22
C VAL A 84 1.72 15.69 12.53
N HIS A 85 0.51 16.28 12.50
CA HIS A 85 -0.17 16.79 13.68
C HIS A 85 -1.59 16.21 13.75
N PRO A 86 -1.74 14.97 14.25
CA PRO A 86 -3.04 14.31 14.33
C PRO A 86 -4.07 15.05 15.19
N TYR A 87 -3.63 15.89 16.14
CA TYR A 87 -4.43 16.69 17.07
C TYR A 87 -3.67 17.93 17.53
#